data_AF-A0A2E2PHV2-F1
#
_entry.id   AF-A0A2E2PHV2-F1
#
_cell.length_a   1.000
_cell.length_b   1.000
_cell.length_c   1.000
_cell.angle_alpha   90.00
_cell.angle_beta   90.00
_cell.angle_gamma   90.00
#
_symmetry.space_group_name_H-M   'P 1'
#
loop_
_entity.id
_entity.type
_entity.pdbx_description
1 polymer ?
#
loop_
_entity_poly.entity_id
_entity_poly.type
_entity_poly.pdbx_seq_one_letter_code
_entity_poly.pdbx_strand_id
1 'polypeptide(L)'
;MSQCVMCDTVIKTNKPVVIFTDTLFNANGRWSEHLNSDVLCSIECLRMLLQDDDGQWLDDTGEVATEDGAQCSCCDNKFDQGHMITLGWHKTKSARWHKVVTTRSYCGHRCLTQDLDNPDSPVNMTLGAKPRKKSKRRKK
;
A
#
# COMPACT_ATOMS: atom_id res chain seq x y z
N MET A 1 -0.16 -19.23 -0.12
CA MET A 1 -1.25 -18.42 0.49
C MET A 1 -0.58 -17.21 1.09
N SER A 2 -1.19 -16.03 1.05
CA SER A 2 -0.60 -14.83 1.68
C SER A 2 -1.17 -14.71 3.10
N GLN A 3 -0.30 -14.54 4.09
CA GLN A 3 -0.68 -14.27 5.48
C GLN A 3 -0.45 -12.79 5.77
N CYS A 4 -1.30 -12.22 6.63
CA CYS A 4 -1.10 -10.87 7.13
C CYS A 4 0.08 -10.88 8.09
N VAL A 5 1.07 -10.01 7.87
CA VAL A 5 2.25 -9.94 8.77
C VAL A 5 1.88 -9.51 10.20
N MET A 6 0.83 -8.68 10.36
CA MET A 6 0.45 -8.19 11.69
C MET A 6 -0.46 -9.09 12.52
N CYS A 7 -1.36 -9.86 11.90
CA CYS A 7 -2.39 -10.61 12.64
C CYS A 7 -2.48 -12.09 12.23
N ASP A 8 -1.51 -12.57 11.45
CA ASP A 8 -1.39 -13.94 10.92
C ASP A 8 -2.58 -14.47 10.11
N THR A 9 -3.59 -13.64 9.89
CA THR A 9 -4.81 -14.02 9.20
C THR A 9 -4.50 -14.37 7.74
N VAL A 10 -4.98 -15.52 7.30
CA VAL A 10 -4.83 -15.96 5.91
C VAL A 10 -5.67 -15.07 4.99
N ILE A 11 -5.00 -14.35 4.08
CA ILE A 11 -5.62 -13.47 3.10
C ILE A 11 -6.11 -14.32 1.93
N LYS A 12 -7.41 -14.27 1.67
CA LYS A 12 -8.06 -14.95 0.54
C LYS A 12 -7.99 -14.07 -0.71
N THR A 13 -7.86 -14.68 -1.88
CA THR A 13 -7.71 -13.96 -3.18
C THR A 13 -8.83 -12.95 -3.49
N ASN A 14 -10.03 -13.15 -2.93
CA ASN A 14 -11.17 -12.26 -3.15
C ASN A 14 -11.30 -11.16 -2.08
N LYS A 15 -10.44 -11.14 -1.08
CA LYS A 15 -10.40 -10.10 -0.04
C LYS A 15 -9.41 -9.00 -0.44
N PRO A 16 -9.63 -7.76 0.02
CA PRO A 16 -8.64 -6.71 -0.12
C PRO A 16 -7.30 -7.13 0.48
N VAL A 17 -6.24 -6.54 -0.05
CA VAL A 17 -4.90 -6.62 0.49
C VAL A 17 -4.30 -5.22 0.44
N VAL A 18 -3.51 -4.91 1.45
CA VAL A 18 -2.62 -3.76 1.50
C VAL A 18 -1.21 -4.32 1.39
N ILE A 19 -0.42 -3.80 0.46
CA ILE A 19 1.00 -4.07 0.39
C ILE A 19 1.71 -2.77 0.69
N PHE A 20 2.46 -2.76 1.79
CA PHE A 20 3.36 -1.69 2.18
C PHE A 20 4.77 -2.07 1.74
N THR A 21 5.49 -1.15 1.10
CA THR A 21 6.78 -1.46 0.49
C THR A 21 7.75 -0.31 0.66
N ASP A 22 8.95 -0.60 1.15
CA ASP A 22 10.10 0.29 1.03
C ASP A 22 10.67 0.17 -0.37
N THR A 23 10.92 1.29 -1.02
CA THR A 23 11.26 1.31 -2.44
C THR A 23 12.33 2.33 -2.75
N LEU A 24 13.08 2.01 -3.80
CA LEU A 24 13.96 2.93 -4.49
C LEU A 24 13.33 3.32 -5.84
N PHE A 25 13.62 4.53 -6.29
CA PHE A 25 13.18 5.10 -7.55
C PHE A 25 14.39 5.54 -8.37
N ASN A 26 14.26 5.38 -9.69
CA ASN A 26 15.18 5.99 -10.64
C ASN A 26 14.86 7.49 -10.78
N ALA A 27 15.78 8.26 -11.37
CA ALA A 27 15.59 9.70 -11.61
C ALA A 27 14.29 10.06 -12.38
N ASN A 28 13.81 9.15 -13.25
CA ASN A 28 12.55 9.32 -13.99
C ASN A 28 11.28 8.97 -13.18
N GLY A 29 11.42 8.70 -11.88
CA GLY A 29 10.31 8.37 -10.97
C GLY A 29 9.73 6.97 -11.14
N ARG A 30 10.32 6.12 -11.98
CA ARG A 30 9.97 4.70 -12.02
C ARG A 30 10.67 3.97 -10.89
N TRP A 31 9.99 3.01 -10.28
CA TRP A 31 10.61 2.10 -9.34
C TRP A 31 11.92 1.52 -9.91
N SER A 32 12.94 1.41 -9.09
CA SER A 32 14.14 0.64 -9.43
C SER A 32 14.10 -0.69 -8.71
N GLU A 33 13.78 -0.65 -7.41
CA GLU A 33 13.83 -1.81 -6.53
C GLU A 33 12.80 -1.72 -5.40
N HIS A 34 12.25 -2.87 -5.03
CA HIS A 34 11.49 -3.05 -3.80
C HIS A 34 12.40 -3.72 -2.78
N LEU A 35 12.65 -3.03 -1.66
CA LEU A 35 13.56 -3.50 -0.63
C LEU A 35 12.83 -4.50 0.27
N ASN A 36 11.83 -4.01 1.00
CA ASN A 36 10.99 -4.82 1.88
C ASN A 36 9.53 -4.67 1.47
N SER A 37 8.72 -5.71 1.67
CA SER A 37 7.29 -5.65 1.36
C SER A 37 6.47 -6.44 2.37
N ASP A 38 5.62 -5.72 3.08
CA ASP A 38 4.69 -6.26 4.07
C ASP A 38 3.31 -6.42 3.46
N VAL A 39 2.76 -7.61 3.63
CA VAL A 39 1.43 -7.95 3.13
C VAL A 39 0.45 -7.95 4.28
N LEU A 40 -0.58 -7.10 4.19
CA LEU A 40 -1.51 -6.81 5.26
C LEU A 40 -2.95 -7.02 4.79
N CYS A 41 -3.84 -7.44 5.70
CA CYS A 41 -5.23 -7.74 5.37
C CYS A 41 -6.15 -6.50 5.37
N SER A 42 -5.71 -5.39 5.95
CA SER A 42 -6.43 -4.12 6.05
C SER A 42 -5.47 -2.95 6.29
N ILE A 43 -5.98 -1.72 6.14
CA ILE A 43 -5.26 -0.51 6.55
C ILE A 43 -5.11 -0.43 8.07
N GLU A 44 -6.08 -0.93 8.83
CA GLU A 44 -5.96 -1.02 10.29
C GLU A 44 -4.76 -1.87 10.70
N CYS A 45 -4.53 -3.01 10.05
CA CYS A 45 -3.32 -3.78 10.29
C CYS A 45 -2.05 -3.02 9.89
N LEU A 46 -2.09 -2.18 8.86
CA LEU A 46 -0.95 -1.33 8.53
C LEU A 46 -0.70 -0.27 9.62
N ARG A 47 -1.75 0.34 10.15
CA ARG A 47 -1.62 1.27 11.28
C ARG A 47 -1.00 0.58 12.49
N MET A 48 -1.51 -0.60 12.86
CA MET A 48 -0.95 -1.41 13.96
C MET A 48 0.51 -1.83 13.71
N LEU A 49 0.95 -1.98 12.45
CA LEU A 49 2.35 -2.28 12.13
C LEU A 49 3.26 -1.07 12.40
N LEU A 50 2.74 0.14 12.21
CA LEU A 50 3.48 1.40 12.26
C LEU A 50 3.23 2.19 13.55
N GLN A 51 2.42 1.67 14.47
CA GLN A 51 2.07 2.29 15.74
C GLN A 51 2.53 1.42 16.91
N ASP A 52 2.78 2.06 18.06
CA ASP A 52 2.94 1.37 19.33
C ASP A 52 1.59 0.91 19.92
N ASP A 53 1.65 0.28 21.10
CA ASP A 53 0.46 -0.23 21.80
C ASP A 53 -0.49 0.88 22.28
N ASP A 54 0.00 2.13 22.38
CA ASP A 54 -0.77 3.32 22.75
C ASP A 54 -1.34 4.07 21.51
N GLY A 55 -1.12 3.53 20.30
CA GLY A 55 -1.59 4.09 19.05
C GLY A 55 -0.78 5.29 18.56
N GLN A 56 0.41 5.54 19.11
CA GLN A 56 1.33 6.56 18.60
C GLN A 56 2.15 6.01 17.44
N TRP A 57 2.42 6.85 16.44
CA TRP A 57 3.27 6.47 15.33
C TRP A 57 4.70 6.16 15.81
N LEU A 58 5.24 5.01 15.40
CA LEU A 58 6.62 4.60 15.72
C LEU A 58 7.65 5.57 15.11
N ASP A 59 7.30 6.14 13.95
CA ASP A 59 8.00 7.26 13.32
C ASP A 59 6.98 8.08 12.53
N ASP A 60 6.90 9.37 12.81
CA ASP A 60 6.14 10.37 12.06
C ASP A 60 7.05 11.51 11.57
N THR A 61 8.35 11.31 11.67
CA THR A 61 9.38 12.26 11.31
C THR A 61 9.99 11.90 9.96
N GLY A 62 10.78 12.83 9.41
CA GLY A 62 11.52 12.59 8.19
C GLY A 62 10.72 12.80 6.90
N GLU A 63 11.38 13.48 5.98
CA GLU A 63 11.04 13.55 4.57
C GLU A 63 12.36 13.57 3.81
N VAL A 64 12.47 12.72 2.79
CA VAL A 64 13.62 12.70 1.89
C VAL A 64 13.22 13.45 0.64
N ALA A 65 13.84 14.59 0.39
CA ALA A 65 13.61 15.37 -0.82
C ALA A 65 14.85 15.34 -1.71
N THR A 66 14.64 15.02 -2.98
CA THR A 66 15.64 15.02 -4.03
C THR A 66 15.12 15.81 -5.24
N GLU A 67 16.01 16.22 -6.14
CA GLU A 67 15.62 16.95 -7.37
C GLU A 67 14.92 16.03 -8.40
N ASP A 68 15.28 14.75 -8.36
CA ASP A 68 14.82 13.70 -9.25
C ASP A 68 14.15 12.57 -8.47
N GLY A 69 13.37 11.71 -9.14
CA GLY A 69 12.70 10.59 -8.50
C GLY A 69 11.18 10.61 -8.64
N ALA A 70 10.50 9.86 -7.77
CA ALA A 70 9.04 9.78 -7.75
C ALA A 70 8.44 11.00 -7.05
N GLN A 71 7.24 11.38 -7.46
CA GLN A 71 6.48 12.45 -6.82
C GLN A 71 5.78 11.93 -5.56
N CYS A 72 5.88 12.67 -4.45
CA CYS A 72 5.13 12.35 -3.24
C CYS A 72 3.62 12.53 -3.47
N SER A 73 2.82 11.63 -2.90
CA SER A 73 1.35 11.69 -2.99
C SER A 73 0.70 12.71 -2.04
N CYS A 74 1.47 13.28 -1.12
CA CYS A 74 0.98 14.20 -0.08
C CYS A 74 1.58 15.60 -0.16
N CYS A 75 2.77 15.74 -0.75
CA CYS A 75 3.45 17.02 -0.92
C CYS A 75 4.08 17.14 -2.31
N ASP A 76 4.66 18.31 -2.59
CA ASP A 76 5.27 18.59 -3.89
C ASP A 76 6.72 18.09 -4.02
N ASN A 77 7.25 17.39 -3.00
CA ASN A 77 8.61 16.85 -3.04
C ASN A 77 8.73 15.64 -3.99
N LYS A 78 9.89 15.54 -4.63
CA LYS A 78 10.36 14.30 -5.26
C LYS A 78 11.32 13.55 -4.34
N PHE A 79 11.45 12.25 -4.57
CA PHE A 79 12.30 11.39 -3.75
C PHE A 79 12.78 10.16 -4.54
N ASP A 80 14.00 9.73 -4.26
CA ASP A 80 14.62 8.52 -4.81
C ASP A 80 14.52 7.31 -3.86
N GLN A 81 14.31 7.53 -2.56
CA GLN A 81 14.02 6.49 -1.57
C GLN A 81 12.81 6.87 -0.73
N GLY A 82 11.88 5.93 -0.55
CA GLY A 82 10.73 6.16 0.32
C GLY A 82 9.81 4.95 0.39
N HIS A 83 8.53 5.20 0.60
CA HIS A 83 7.55 4.15 0.86
C HIS A 83 6.43 4.14 -0.16
N MET A 84 5.82 2.99 -0.36
CA MET A 84 4.63 2.82 -1.18
C MET A 84 3.57 2.04 -0.44
N ILE A 85 2.32 2.47 -0.58
CA ILE A 85 1.16 1.66 -0.25
C ILE A 85 0.43 1.31 -1.54
N THR A 86 0.20 0.03 -1.77
CA THR A 86 -0.70 -0.45 -2.82
C THR A 86 -1.89 -1.19 -2.22
N LEU A 87 -3.09 -0.71 -2.53
CA LEU A 87 -4.35 -1.30 -2.07
C LEU A 87 -5.10 -1.93 -3.26
N GLY A 88 -5.59 -3.15 -3.08
CA GLY A 88 -6.44 -3.78 -4.08
C GLY A 88 -6.74 -5.24 -3.81
N TRP A 89 -6.97 -6.02 -4.86
CA TRP A 89 -7.18 -7.47 -4.78
C TRP A 89 -6.01 -8.20 -5.42
N HIS A 90 -5.41 -9.13 -4.69
CA HIS A 90 -4.24 -9.87 -5.11
C HIS A 90 -4.51 -11.37 -5.22
N LYS A 91 -3.96 -12.03 -6.24
CA LYS A 91 -4.05 -13.48 -6.42
C LYS A 91 -3.05 -14.15 -5.50
N THR A 92 -3.54 -14.66 -4.37
CA THR A 92 -2.71 -15.21 -3.29
C THR A 92 -2.02 -16.54 -3.61
N LYS A 93 -2.40 -17.20 -4.73
CA LYS A 93 -1.72 -18.39 -5.26
C LYS A 93 -0.63 -18.09 -6.28
N SER A 94 -0.81 -17.03 -7.09
CA SER A 94 0.08 -16.73 -8.22
C SER A 94 0.92 -15.48 -7.99
N ALA A 95 0.87 -14.88 -6.80
CA ALA A 95 1.54 -13.63 -6.44
C ALA A 95 1.40 -12.53 -7.52
N ARG A 96 0.18 -12.35 -8.04
CA ARG A 96 -0.10 -11.34 -9.09
C ARG A 96 -1.32 -10.52 -8.71
N TRP A 97 -1.30 -9.24 -9.02
CA TRP A 97 -2.47 -8.39 -8.86
C TRP A 97 -3.64 -8.90 -9.68
N HIS A 98 -4.81 -8.98 -9.04
CA HIS A 98 -6.06 -9.11 -9.77
C HIS A 98 -6.53 -7.74 -10.24
N LYS A 99 -6.54 -6.75 -9.33
CA LYS A 99 -6.83 -5.36 -9.64
C LYS A 99 -6.23 -4.50 -8.53
N VAL A 100 -5.38 -3.57 -8.93
CA VAL A 100 -4.95 -2.45 -8.09
C VAL A 100 -6.07 -1.42 -8.08
N VAL A 101 -6.38 -0.86 -6.92
CA VAL A 101 -7.37 0.20 -6.77
C VAL A 101 -6.66 1.54 -6.61
N THR A 102 -5.67 1.61 -5.73
CA THR A 102 -4.82 2.78 -5.58
C THR A 102 -3.39 2.36 -5.25
N THR A 103 -2.46 3.19 -5.66
CA THR A 103 -1.05 3.14 -5.26
C THR A 103 -0.65 4.56 -4.90
N ARG A 104 -0.07 4.74 -3.73
CA ARG A 104 0.45 6.03 -3.25
C ARG A 104 1.90 5.83 -2.83
N SER A 105 2.69 6.87 -3.05
CA SER A 105 4.13 6.88 -2.80
C SER A 105 4.48 8.07 -1.91
N TYR A 106 5.32 7.85 -0.90
CA TYR A 106 5.62 8.81 0.17
C TYR A 106 7.12 8.99 0.31
N CYS A 107 7.56 10.24 0.43
CA CYS A 107 8.97 10.61 0.59
C CYS A 107 9.54 10.32 1.99
N GLY A 108 8.71 9.85 2.93
CA GLY A 108 9.11 9.54 4.30
C GLY A 108 7.91 9.24 5.19
N HIS A 109 8.17 8.86 6.43
CA HIS A 109 7.13 8.47 7.40
C HIS A 109 6.18 9.62 7.73
N ARG A 110 6.64 10.88 7.73
CA ARG A 110 5.75 12.04 7.96
C ARG A 110 4.61 12.13 6.95
N CYS A 111 4.91 12.03 5.65
CA CYS A 111 3.88 12.10 4.60
C CYS A 111 2.98 10.86 4.60
N LEU A 112 3.54 9.70 4.93
CA LEU A 112 2.83 8.43 5.04
C LEU A 112 1.79 8.46 6.17
N THR A 113 2.21 8.83 7.38
CA THR A 113 1.35 8.87 8.58
C THR A 113 0.25 9.92 8.44
N GLN A 114 0.58 11.11 7.93
CA GLN A 114 -0.42 12.15 7.61
C GLN A 114 -1.50 11.66 6.62
N ASP A 115 -1.11 10.87 5.63
CA ASP A 115 -2.06 10.30 4.67
C ASP A 115 -2.92 9.20 5.29
N LEU A 116 -2.33 8.38 6.16
CA LEU A 116 -3.02 7.36 6.92
C LEU A 116 -4.01 7.98 7.92
N ASP A 117 -3.69 9.13 8.52
CA ASP A 117 -4.58 9.87 9.42
C ASP A 117 -5.67 10.65 8.68
N ASN A 118 -5.47 10.97 7.40
CA ASN A 118 -6.48 11.64 6.59
C ASN A 118 -7.61 10.68 6.17
N PRO A 119 -8.83 10.77 6.73
CA PRO A 119 -9.92 9.85 6.41
C PRO A 119 -10.36 9.92 4.95
N ASP A 120 -10.12 11.05 4.28
CA ASP A 120 -10.46 11.26 2.86
C ASP A 120 -9.36 10.76 1.91
N SER A 121 -8.21 10.31 2.43
CA SER A 121 -7.17 9.73 1.59
C SER A 121 -7.71 8.50 0.85
N PRO A 122 -7.41 8.33 -0.45
CA PRO A 122 -7.72 7.12 -1.20
C PRO A 122 -7.18 5.84 -0.55
N VAL A 123 -6.15 5.94 0.30
CA VAL A 123 -5.59 4.77 1.00
C VAL A 123 -6.58 4.19 2.02
N ASN A 124 -7.41 5.03 2.64
CA ASN A 124 -8.36 4.67 3.68
C ASN A 124 -9.70 4.16 3.14
N MET A 125 -9.83 3.99 1.82
CA MET A 125 -11.08 3.51 1.23
C MET A 125 -11.45 2.11 1.70
N THR A 126 -12.71 1.92 2.08
CA THR A 126 -13.21 0.60 2.46
C THR A 126 -13.48 -0.24 1.22
N LEU A 127 -12.67 -1.27 1.01
CA LEU A 127 -12.88 -2.23 -0.07
C LEU A 127 -13.64 -3.47 0.42
N GLY A 128 -14.72 -3.81 -0.27
CA GLY A 128 -15.43 -5.06 -0.07
C GLY A 128 -14.71 -6.27 -0.69
N ALA A 129 -15.37 -7.43 -0.61
CA ALA A 129 -14.96 -8.59 -1.39
C ALA A 129 -15.05 -8.25 -2.89
N LYS A 130 -14.10 -8.76 -3.68
CA LYS A 130 -14.05 -8.47 -5.10
C LYS A 130 -15.36 -8.90 -5.80
N PRO A 131 -16.00 -8.03 -6.60
CA PRO A 131 -17.17 -8.40 -7.38
C PRO A 131 -16.87 -9.59 -8.29
N ARG A 132 -17.75 -10.61 -8.27
CA ARG A 132 -17.66 -11.75 -9.19
C ARG A 132 -17.94 -11.24 -10.61
N LYS A 133 -17.07 -11.57 -11.57
CA LYS A 133 -17.34 -11.28 -12.98
C LYS A 133 -18.59 -12.08 -13.36
N LYS A 134 -19.67 -11.40 -13.77
CA LYS A 134 -20.86 -12.08 -14.31
C LYS A 134 -20.41 -12.92 -15.50
N SER A 135 -20.61 -14.24 -15.41
CA SER A 135 -20.34 -15.14 -16.53
C SER A 135 -21.17 -14.68 -17.72
N LYS A 136 -20.51 -14.35 -18.84
CA LYS A 136 -21.24 -14.17 -20.09
C LYS A 136 -21.79 -15.55 -20.45
N ARG A 137 -23.09 -15.75 -20.21
CA ARG A 137 -23.83 -16.93 -20.67
C ARG A 137 -23.59 -17.01 -22.18
N ARG A 138 -22.78 -17.98 -22.62
CA ARG A 138 -22.63 -18.28 -24.06
C ARG A 138 -24.04 -18.55 -24.57
N LYS A 139 -24.55 -17.70 -25.48
CA LYS A 139 -25.74 -18.03 -26.26
C LYS A 139 -25.38 -19.32 -27.01
N LYS A 140 -26.13 -20.39 -26.75
CA LYS A 140 -26.14 -21.57 -27.61
C LYS A 140 -26.74 -21.19 -28.95
#